data_AF-A0A835GWW0-F1
#
_entry.id   AF-A0A835GWW0-F1
#
_cell.length_a   1.000
_cell.length_b   1.000
_cell.length_c   1.000
_cell.angle_alpha   90.00
_cell.angle_beta   90.00
_cell.angle_gamma   90.00
#
_symmetry.space_group_name_H-M   'P 1'
#
loop_
_entity.id
_entity.type
_entity.pdbx_description
1 polymer ?
#
loop_
_entity_poly.entity_id
_entity_poly.type
_entity_poly.pdbx_seq_one_letter_code
_entity_poly.pdbx_strand_id
1 'polypeptide(L)'
;MASAAASPTSLTLHPTSSSSRTTTTRHSVSLPSSSFLRSSPLRHRLGFSSVAFDPLLAALHAKKTSTTVRRNAMKGVIYSVKKSVGDLSSSDLKGKRVFVRADLNVPLDDSQNITDDTRIRAAIPTIKHLISNGAKVILSSHLGRPKGVTPKFSLSPLVPRLSELLGIKVEKADDCIGPDVEKLVAALPEGGVLLLENVRFYKEEEKNEPEFAKKLASLADLYVNDAFGTAHRAHASTEGVTKFLKPSVAGFLLQKELDYLVGAVSNPKRPFAAIVGGSKVSSKIGVIESLLEKCDILLLGGGMIFTFYKAQGLSVGSSLVEADKIELATSLLEKAKAKGVSLLLPTDVIIADKFAP
;
A
#
# COMPACT_ATOMS: atom_id res chain seq x y z
N MET A 1 38.85 -5.96 47.06
CA MET A 1 40.30 -5.66 47.18
C MET A 1 40.86 -5.46 45.78
N ALA A 2 41.60 -4.35 45.57
CA ALA A 2 42.47 -3.97 44.43
C ALA A 2 41.92 -4.17 43.00
N SER A 3 41.50 -3.11 42.28
CA SER A 3 42.30 -2.05 41.63
C SER A 3 43.08 -2.53 40.39
N ALA A 4 42.70 -2.01 39.21
CA ALA A 4 43.63 -1.36 38.29
C ALA A 4 42.86 -0.67 37.15
N ALA A 5 43.06 0.65 37.06
CA ALA A 5 42.64 1.52 35.98
C ALA A 5 43.61 1.45 34.80
N ALA A 6 43.14 1.72 33.59
CA ALA A 6 43.97 2.19 32.49
C ALA A 6 43.19 3.25 31.69
N SER A 7 43.71 4.48 31.73
CA SER A 7 43.27 5.66 31.00
C SER A 7 43.94 5.71 29.61
N PRO A 8 43.46 6.57 28.68
CA PRO A 8 43.65 6.43 27.24
C PRO A 8 44.87 7.21 26.72
N THR A 9 45.38 6.82 25.55
CA THR A 9 46.37 7.58 24.81
C THR A 9 45.74 8.17 23.55
N SER A 10 45.72 9.51 23.50
CA SER A 10 45.42 10.33 22.33
C SER A 10 46.64 10.41 21.42
N LEU A 11 46.44 10.41 20.10
CA LEU A 11 47.40 11.02 19.17
C LEU A 11 46.68 11.60 17.95
N THR A 12 46.99 12.86 17.73
CA THR A 12 46.40 13.84 16.82
C THR A 12 46.90 13.74 15.38
N LEU A 13 45.97 14.05 14.47
CA LEU A 13 46.01 14.56 13.09
C LEU A 13 47.35 15.02 12.47
N HIS A 14 47.51 14.73 11.17
CA HIS A 14 47.81 15.76 10.15
C HIS A 14 47.20 15.41 8.77
N PRO A 15 46.86 16.41 7.94
CA PRO A 15 46.09 16.27 6.71
C PRO A 15 46.99 16.19 5.47
N THR A 16 46.49 15.60 4.37
CA THR A 16 47.06 15.81 3.04
C THR A 16 46.00 16.29 2.05
N SER A 17 46.24 17.48 1.53
CA SER A 17 45.56 18.09 0.40
C SER A 17 46.08 17.50 -0.91
N SER A 18 45.19 17.18 -1.85
CA SER A 18 45.46 17.51 -3.26
C SER A 18 44.15 17.60 -4.06
N SER A 19 43.97 18.77 -4.66
CA SER A 19 42.98 19.08 -5.67
C SER A 19 43.41 18.54 -7.03
N SER A 20 42.49 17.97 -7.80
CA SER A 20 42.50 18.15 -9.26
C SER A 20 41.08 18.17 -9.81
N ARG A 21 40.76 19.28 -10.47
CA ARG A 21 39.61 19.48 -11.34
C ARG A 21 39.89 18.78 -12.67
N THR A 22 38.92 18.06 -13.19
CA THR A 22 38.80 17.80 -14.62
C THR A 22 37.37 18.05 -15.06
N THR A 23 37.21 19.19 -15.73
CA THR A 23 36.07 19.59 -16.55
C THR A 23 36.14 18.87 -17.91
N THR A 24 35.09 19.04 -18.73
CA THR A 24 34.88 18.60 -20.14
C THR A 24 34.35 17.17 -20.30
N THR A 25 33.29 16.89 -21.07
CA THR A 25 32.57 17.67 -22.09
C THR A 25 31.18 17.03 -22.32
N ARG A 26 30.14 17.86 -22.47
CA ARG A 26 28.83 17.44 -22.96
C ARG A 26 28.92 17.12 -24.46
N HIS A 27 28.58 15.90 -24.85
CA HIS A 27 28.25 15.59 -26.24
C HIS A 27 26.74 15.72 -26.43
N SER A 28 26.35 16.77 -27.14
CA SER A 28 25.03 16.94 -27.75
C SER A 28 24.94 16.04 -28.99
N VAL A 29 24.00 15.10 -28.99
CA VAL A 29 23.63 14.38 -30.22
C VAL A 29 22.54 15.19 -30.94
N SER A 30 22.88 15.65 -32.14
CA SER A 30 21.98 16.32 -33.06
C SER A 30 21.06 15.31 -33.76
N LEU A 31 19.75 15.59 -33.73
CA LEU A 31 18.75 14.91 -34.55
C LEU A 31 18.85 15.43 -36.00
N PRO A 32 18.80 14.57 -37.03
CA PRO A 32 18.62 15.03 -38.39
C PRO A 32 17.15 15.38 -38.63
N SER A 33 16.95 16.61 -39.11
CA SER A 33 15.74 17.14 -39.70
C SER A 33 15.39 16.41 -41.00
N SER A 34 14.13 15.99 -41.14
CA SER A 34 13.52 15.77 -42.45
C SER A 34 12.38 16.77 -42.63
N SER A 35 12.49 17.56 -43.70
CA SER A 35 11.46 18.44 -44.21
C SER A 35 11.00 17.92 -45.57
N PHE A 36 9.76 18.27 -45.90
CA PHE A 36 9.08 18.13 -47.20
C PHE A 36 8.46 16.77 -47.56
N LEU A 37 7.12 16.69 -47.48
CA LEU A 37 6.26 16.82 -48.68
C LEU A 37 4.82 17.16 -48.28
N ARG A 38 4.16 17.90 -49.17
CA ARG A 38 2.93 18.68 -49.00
C ARG A 38 1.81 18.05 -49.84
N SER A 39 0.55 18.29 -49.43
CA SER A 39 -0.71 18.23 -50.22
C SER A 39 -1.22 16.83 -50.63
N SER A 40 -2.51 16.46 -50.61
CA SER A 40 -3.82 17.12 -50.40
C SER A 40 -4.92 16.00 -50.30
N PRO A 41 -6.17 16.30 -49.92
CA PRO A 41 -7.17 15.31 -49.51
C PRO A 41 -8.13 14.88 -50.63
N LEU A 42 -8.65 13.65 -50.55
CA LEU A 42 -9.79 13.19 -51.37
C LEU A 42 -10.90 12.65 -50.47
N ARG A 43 -12.04 13.37 -50.52
CA ARG A 43 -13.36 12.92 -50.09
C ARG A 43 -13.83 11.78 -50.99
N HIS A 44 -14.49 10.78 -50.42
CA HIS A 44 -15.64 10.16 -51.10
C HIS A 44 -16.73 9.82 -50.10
N ARG A 45 -17.87 10.47 -50.34
CA ARG A 45 -19.21 10.22 -49.80
C ARG A 45 -19.86 9.22 -50.75
N LEU A 46 -20.57 8.22 -50.26
CA LEU A 46 -21.67 7.54 -50.96
C LEU A 46 -22.57 6.87 -49.91
N GLY A 47 -23.86 7.20 -49.96
CA GLY A 47 -24.92 6.63 -49.12
C GLY A 47 -25.75 5.58 -49.88
N PHE A 48 -27.01 5.43 -49.43
CA PHE A 48 -28.07 4.47 -49.81
C PHE A 48 -28.06 3.14 -49.02
N SER A 49 -29.17 2.59 -48.54
CA SER A 49 -30.59 3.02 -48.49
C SER A 49 -31.35 2.20 -47.44
N SER A 50 -32.45 2.79 -46.97
CA SER A 50 -33.58 2.20 -46.25
C SER A 50 -34.27 1.05 -47.01
N VAL A 51 -34.77 0.04 -46.29
CA VAL A 51 -36.01 -0.68 -46.64
C VAL A 51 -36.75 -1.05 -45.36
N ALA A 52 -38.05 -0.71 -45.31
CA ALA A 52 -39.00 -1.03 -44.27
C ALA A 52 -39.85 -2.26 -44.64
N PHE A 53 -40.27 -3.00 -43.61
CA PHE A 53 -41.47 -3.83 -43.41
C PHE A 53 -42.25 -4.44 -44.60
N ASP A 54 -42.55 -5.74 -44.49
CA ASP A 54 -43.92 -6.24 -44.68
C ASP A 54 -44.20 -7.46 -43.74
N PRO A 55 -45.29 -7.47 -42.94
CA PRO A 55 -45.60 -8.50 -41.97
C PRO A 55 -46.75 -9.42 -42.45
N LEU A 56 -46.47 -10.67 -42.77
CA LEU A 56 -47.51 -11.71 -42.91
C LEU A 56 -46.89 -13.11 -42.99
N LEU A 57 -46.69 -13.75 -41.83
CA LEU A 57 -46.94 -15.19 -41.68
C LEU A 57 -47.07 -15.49 -40.18
N ALA A 58 -48.26 -15.16 -39.67
CA ALA A 58 -48.66 -15.54 -38.34
C ALA A 58 -48.97 -17.04 -38.27
N ALA A 59 -48.53 -17.63 -37.17
CA ALA A 59 -49.09 -18.80 -36.50
C ALA A 59 -49.03 -20.15 -37.22
N LEU A 60 -48.27 -21.09 -36.63
CA LEU A 60 -48.78 -22.42 -36.30
C LEU A 60 -47.89 -23.09 -35.23
N HIS A 61 -48.54 -23.33 -34.09
CA HIS A 61 -48.29 -24.34 -33.06
C HIS A 61 -46.92 -24.46 -32.37
N ALA A 62 -46.97 -24.04 -31.10
CA ALA A 62 -46.08 -24.38 -30.00
C ALA A 62 -45.79 -25.89 -29.89
N LYS A 63 -44.50 -26.23 -29.80
CA LYS A 63 -44.04 -27.41 -29.05
C LYS A 63 -42.81 -27.03 -28.24
N LYS A 64 -42.94 -27.21 -26.92
CA LYS A 64 -41.93 -27.04 -25.89
C LYS A 64 -40.72 -27.94 -26.16
N THR A 65 -39.55 -27.34 -26.32
CA THR A 65 -38.27 -27.94 -25.92
C THR A 65 -37.44 -26.85 -25.24
N SER A 66 -37.74 -26.61 -23.97
CA SER A 66 -36.88 -25.82 -23.08
C SER A 66 -35.68 -26.67 -22.71
N THR A 67 -34.58 -26.53 -23.46
CA THR A 67 -33.27 -26.99 -23.02
C THR A 67 -32.85 -26.17 -21.80
N THR A 68 -32.96 -26.77 -20.64
CA THR A 68 -32.50 -26.24 -19.35
C THR A 68 -30.98 -26.10 -19.38
N VAL A 69 -30.49 -24.94 -19.81
CA VAL A 69 -29.11 -24.54 -19.54
C VAL A 69 -29.06 -24.18 -18.06
N ARG A 70 -28.54 -25.10 -17.24
CA ARG A 70 -28.12 -24.82 -15.86
C ARG A 70 -27.06 -23.72 -15.91
N ARG A 71 -27.48 -22.46 -15.74
CA ARG A 71 -26.60 -21.37 -15.35
C ARG A 71 -26.14 -21.68 -13.93
N ASN A 72 -24.99 -22.30 -13.79
CA ASN A 72 -24.23 -22.23 -12.56
C ASN A 72 -23.97 -20.75 -12.29
N ALA A 73 -24.70 -20.17 -11.35
CA ALA A 73 -24.43 -18.85 -10.82
C ALA A 73 -23.08 -18.93 -10.12
N MET A 74 -22.00 -18.63 -10.84
CA MET A 74 -20.78 -18.19 -10.20
C MET A 74 -21.15 -16.94 -9.39
N LYS A 75 -21.08 -17.06 -8.07
CA LYS A 75 -21.06 -15.92 -7.16
C LYS A 75 -19.79 -15.12 -7.48
N GLY A 76 -19.87 -14.28 -8.51
CA GLY A 76 -18.92 -13.21 -8.70
C GLY A 76 -19.05 -12.30 -7.48
N VAL A 77 -17.99 -12.21 -6.69
CA VAL A 77 -17.86 -11.12 -5.72
C VAL A 77 -17.88 -9.84 -6.54
N ILE A 78 -19.02 -9.15 -6.58
CA ILE A 78 -19.06 -7.78 -7.08
C ILE A 78 -18.19 -6.99 -6.12
N TYR A 79 -16.96 -6.70 -6.52
CA TYR A 79 -16.12 -5.73 -5.83
C TYR A 79 -16.85 -4.39 -5.93
N SER A 80 -17.56 -4.01 -4.87
CA SER A 80 -18.10 -2.66 -4.75
C SER A 80 -16.90 -1.71 -4.71
N VAL A 81 -16.85 -0.77 -5.65
CA VAL A 81 -15.91 0.35 -5.60
C VAL A 81 -16.12 1.04 -4.25
N LYS A 82 -15.08 1.03 -3.41
CA LYS A 82 -15.13 1.71 -2.12
C LYS A 82 -15.14 3.20 -2.38
N LYS A 83 -16.05 3.93 -1.72
CA LYS A 83 -16.04 5.39 -1.75
C LYS A 83 -14.72 5.90 -1.17
N SER A 84 -14.18 6.94 -1.78
CA SER A 84 -13.01 7.68 -1.35
C SER A 84 -13.40 9.05 -0.79
N VAL A 85 -12.47 9.69 -0.08
CA VAL A 85 -12.59 11.08 0.35
C VAL A 85 -12.83 12.01 -0.85
N GLY A 86 -12.29 11.69 -2.03
CA GLY A 86 -12.53 12.46 -3.26
C GLY A 86 -13.96 12.38 -3.79
N ASP A 87 -14.78 11.44 -3.31
CA ASP A 87 -16.19 11.33 -3.66
C ASP A 87 -17.09 12.18 -2.75
N LEU A 88 -16.52 12.80 -1.71
CA LEU A 88 -17.24 13.69 -0.79
C LEU A 88 -17.20 15.13 -1.32
N SER A 89 -18.35 15.80 -1.29
CA SER A 89 -18.44 17.20 -1.65
C SER A 89 -17.88 18.10 -0.54
N SER A 90 -17.54 19.35 -0.86
CA SER A 90 -17.11 20.32 0.15
C SER A 90 -18.17 20.52 1.26
N SER A 91 -19.46 20.44 0.92
CA SER A 91 -20.56 20.50 1.91
C SER A 91 -20.62 19.29 2.83
N ASP A 92 -20.16 18.11 2.38
CA ASP A 92 -20.09 16.91 3.22
C ASP A 92 -18.97 17.01 4.26
N LEU A 93 -17.97 17.86 4.02
CA LEU A 93 -16.74 17.97 4.82
C LEU A 93 -16.68 19.24 5.69
N LYS A 94 -17.23 20.36 5.21
CA LYS A 94 -17.09 21.65 5.89
C LYS A 94 -17.65 21.63 7.31
N GLY A 95 -16.82 22.02 8.28
CA GLY A 95 -17.16 22.07 9.70
C GLY A 95 -17.25 20.68 10.38
N LYS A 96 -17.17 19.58 9.62
CA LYS A 96 -17.25 18.22 10.16
C LYS A 96 -15.95 17.82 10.84
N ARG A 97 -16.08 17.09 11.94
CA ARG A 97 -14.98 16.40 12.63
C ARG A 97 -14.73 15.09 11.90
N VAL A 98 -13.51 14.91 11.39
CA VAL A 98 -13.16 13.76 10.57
C VAL A 98 -12.12 12.93 11.31
N PHE A 99 -12.49 11.72 11.72
CA PHE A 99 -11.54 10.76 12.26
C PHE A 99 -10.77 10.13 11.11
N VAL A 100 -9.48 10.44 11.00
CA VAL A 100 -8.60 9.90 9.97
C VAL A 100 -7.68 8.87 10.60
N ARG A 101 -7.77 7.64 10.13
CA ARG A 101 -6.80 6.58 10.46
C ARG A 101 -5.68 6.61 9.43
N ALA A 102 -4.50 7.09 9.81
CA ALA A 102 -3.30 7.15 8.97
C ALA A 102 -2.23 6.15 9.44
N ASP A 103 -1.40 5.63 8.52
CA ASP A 103 -0.21 4.88 8.89
C ASP A 103 0.97 5.85 9.08
N LEU A 104 1.18 6.30 10.31
CA LEU A 104 2.32 7.14 10.68
C LEU A 104 3.38 6.36 11.48
N ASN A 105 3.40 5.03 11.36
CA ASN A 105 4.41 4.21 12.04
C ASN A 105 5.75 4.32 11.28
N VAL A 106 6.53 5.36 11.59
CA VAL A 106 7.83 5.69 11.00
C VAL A 106 8.99 5.16 11.85
N PRO A 107 10.15 4.83 11.24
CA PRO A 107 11.36 4.55 12.00
C PRO A 107 11.88 5.81 12.67
N LEU A 108 12.26 5.67 13.94
CA LEU A 108 12.91 6.70 14.76
C LEU A 108 14.30 6.21 15.18
N ASP A 109 15.28 7.12 15.25
CA ASP A 109 16.58 6.86 15.87
C ASP A 109 16.50 6.90 17.41
N ASP A 110 17.63 6.65 18.09
CA ASP A 110 17.71 6.65 19.55
C ASP A 110 17.43 8.03 20.18
N SER A 111 17.54 9.10 19.39
CA SER A 111 17.22 10.48 19.79
C SER A 111 15.78 10.89 19.43
N GLN A 112 14.96 9.94 18.97
CA GLN A 112 13.59 10.13 18.49
C GLN A 112 13.46 11.00 17.22
N ASN A 113 14.52 11.13 16.43
CA ASN A 113 14.42 11.77 15.11
C ASN A 113 13.86 10.79 14.08
N ILE A 114 13.04 11.30 13.17
CA ILE A 114 12.49 10.52 12.06
C ILE A 114 13.61 10.24 11.05
N THR A 115 13.88 8.97 10.77
CA THR A 115 14.89 8.56 9.77
C THR A 115 14.31 8.31 8.38
N ASP A 116 13.00 8.02 8.30
CA ASP A 116 12.24 7.93 7.05
C ASP A 116 10.80 8.41 7.26
N ASP A 117 10.44 9.52 6.63
CA ASP A 117 9.13 10.17 6.72
C ASP A 117 8.21 9.84 5.52
N THR A 118 8.54 8.84 4.72
CA THR A 118 7.76 8.43 3.54
C THR A 118 6.29 8.16 3.87
N ARG A 119 6.02 7.52 5.01
CA ARG A 119 4.67 7.27 5.49
C ARG A 119 3.90 8.53 5.86
N ILE A 120 4.58 9.52 6.46
CA ILE A 120 3.98 10.82 6.78
C ILE A 120 3.59 11.51 5.47
N ARG A 121 4.53 11.63 4.52
CA ARG A 121 4.29 12.22 3.19
C ARG A 121 3.12 11.57 2.46
N ALA A 122 2.98 10.25 2.57
CA ALA A 122 1.93 9.52 1.89
C ALA A 122 0.51 9.85 2.41
N ALA A 123 0.36 10.25 3.67
CA ALA A 123 -0.92 10.68 4.24
C ALA A 123 -1.27 12.15 3.95
N ILE A 124 -0.28 12.99 3.60
CA ILE A 124 -0.46 14.44 3.38
C ILE A 124 -1.55 14.77 2.34
N PRO A 125 -1.67 14.09 1.18
CA PRO A 125 -2.70 14.42 0.20
C PRO A 125 -4.13 14.33 0.76
N THR A 126 -4.42 13.29 1.53
CA THR A 126 -5.73 13.10 2.18
C THR A 126 -6.00 14.20 3.18
N ILE A 127 -5.01 14.51 4.03
CA ILE A 127 -5.14 15.54 5.07
C ILE A 127 -5.34 16.93 4.44
N LYS A 128 -4.54 17.27 3.42
CA LYS A 128 -4.65 18.55 2.69
C LYS A 128 -6.01 18.72 2.03
N HIS A 129 -6.55 17.66 1.44
CA HIS A 129 -7.87 17.70 0.85
C HIS A 129 -8.95 17.98 1.90
N LEU A 130 -8.90 17.30 3.05
CA LEU A 130 -9.85 17.54 4.15
C LEU A 130 -9.78 18.98 4.67
N ILE A 131 -8.58 19.49 4.99
CA ILE A 131 -8.43 20.87 5.51
C ILE A 131 -8.86 21.92 4.48
N SER A 132 -8.58 21.71 3.19
CA SER A 132 -8.97 22.64 2.12
C SER A 132 -10.50 22.73 1.93
N ASN A 133 -11.22 21.70 2.35
CA ASN A 133 -12.68 21.66 2.35
C ASN A 133 -13.30 22.06 3.70
N GLY A 134 -12.50 22.62 4.63
CA GLY A 134 -12.97 23.13 5.93
C GLY A 134 -13.28 22.05 6.96
N ALA A 135 -12.80 20.82 6.78
CA ALA A 135 -12.94 19.78 7.79
C ALA A 135 -12.03 20.03 8.99
N LYS A 136 -12.44 19.52 10.15
CA LYS A 136 -11.66 19.49 11.39
C LYS A 136 -11.04 18.10 11.52
N VAL A 137 -9.73 17.98 11.25
CA VAL A 137 -9.08 16.68 11.08
C VAL A 137 -8.57 16.15 12.42
N ILE A 138 -8.99 14.93 12.78
CA ILE A 138 -8.54 14.21 13.96
C ILE A 138 -7.72 13.01 13.48
N LEU A 139 -6.40 13.13 13.51
CA LEU A 139 -5.47 12.09 13.09
C LEU A 139 -5.28 11.05 14.19
N SER A 140 -5.40 9.78 13.82
CA SER A 140 -5.04 8.64 14.66
C SER A 140 -4.02 7.76 13.95
N SER A 141 -2.99 7.35 14.68
CA SER A 141 -1.98 6.40 14.21
C SER A 141 -1.56 5.48 15.34
N HIS A 142 -0.81 4.44 14.98
CA HIS A 142 0.00 3.69 15.93
C HIS A 142 1.49 4.00 15.69
N LEU A 143 2.32 3.75 16.68
CA LEU A 143 3.77 3.71 16.54
C LEU A 143 4.32 2.49 17.28
N GLY A 144 5.08 1.66 16.57
CA GLY A 144 5.66 0.44 17.11
C GLY A 144 4.62 -0.54 17.70
N ARG A 145 5.05 -1.24 18.75
CA ARG A 145 4.26 -2.25 19.48
C ARG A 145 4.45 -2.05 20.99
N PRO A 146 3.87 -0.99 21.57
CA PRO A 146 3.96 -0.74 23.00
C PRO A 146 3.33 -1.88 23.82
N LYS A 147 3.85 -2.14 25.02
CA LYS A 147 3.23 -3.04 26.02
C LYS A 147 2.43 -2.27 27.09
N GLY A 148 2.30 -0.96 26.90
CA GLY A 148 1.71 0.03 27.78
C GLY A 148 2.16 1.42 27.36
N VAL A 149 1.68 2.45 28.06
CA VAL A 149 2.07 3.85 27.81
C VAL A 149 3.58 4.01 28.04
N THR A 150 4.29 4.55 27.05
CA THR A 150 5.72 4.83 27.17
C THR A 150 6.14 5.99 26.25
N PRO A 151 7.03 6.89 26.71
CA PRO A 151 7.53 7.99 25.89
C PRO A 151 8.15 7.54 24.55
N LYS A 152 8.79 6.36 24.53
CA LYS A 152 9.46 5.80 23.35
C LYS A 152 8.53 5.62 22.14
N PHE A 153 7.25 5.36 22.39
CA PHE A 153 6.27 5.13 21.33
C PHE A 153 5.22 6.26 21.27
N SER A 154 5.50 7.43 21.85
CA SER A 154 4.66 8.61 21.68
C SER A 154 4.73 9.10 20.23
N LEU A 155 3.63 9.68 19.75
CA LEU A 155 3.56 10.31 18.43
C LEU A 155 4.05 11.77 18.44
N SER A 156 4.46 12.30 19.60
CA SER A 156 4.97 13.67 19.74
C SER A 156 6.07 14.06 18.75
N PRO A 157 7.07 13.19 18.44
CA PRO A 157 8.12 13.52 17.47
C PRO A 157 7.63 13.78 16.04
N LEU A 158 6.41 13.37 15.69
CA LEU A 158 5.85 13.54 14.35
C LEU A 158 5.25 14.92 14.14
N VAL A 159 4.91 15.64 15.21
CA VAL A 159 4.19 16.93 15.16
C VAL A 159 4.94 17.98 14.35
N PRO A 160 6.27 18.21 14.55
CA PRO A 160 7.00 19.20 13.75
C PRO A 160 6.98 18.87 12.27
N ARG A 161 7.21 17.60 11.91
CA ARG A 161 7.27 17.16 10.51
C ARG A 161 5.91 17.21 9.82
N LEU A 162 4.84 16.80 10.52
CA LEU A 162 3.47 16.95 10.02
C LEU A 162 3.13 18.43 9.79
N SER A 163 3.46 19.30 10.76
CA SER A 163 3.19 20.73 10.67
C SER A 163 3.90 21.38 9.47
N GLU A 164 5.19 21.04 9.28
CA GLU A 164 5.97 21.50 8.14
C GLU A 164 5.35 21.09 6.80
N LEU A 165 4.99 19.80 6.63
CA LEU A 165 4.44 19.29 5.38
C LEU A 165 3.03 19.81 5.07
N LEU A 166 2.23 20.07 6.11
CA LEU A 166 0.88 20.62 5.99
C LEU A 166 0.89 22.14 5.81
N GLY A 167 1.92 22.83 6.30
CA GLY A 167 1.98 24.30 6.29
C GLY A 167 1.10 24.96 7.36
N ILE A 168 0.65 24.19 8.34
CA ILE A 168 -0.17 24.64 9.47
C ILE A 168 0.33 23.99 10.75
N LYS A 169 0.09 24.63 11.90
CA LYS A 169 0.41 24.02 13.20
C LYS A 169 -0.51 22.82 13.44
N VAL A 170 0.07 21.65 13.69
CA VAL A 170 -0.65 20.47 14.17
C VAL A 170 -0.66 20.49 15.69
N GLU A 171 -1.85 20.48 16.28
CA GLU A 171 -2.00 20.28 17.73
C GLU A 171 -1.88 18.80 18.06
N LYS A 172 -1.43 18.48 19.28
CA LYS A 172 -1.30 17.09 19.75
C LYS A 172 -2.03 16.93 21.07
N ALA A 173 -2.80 15.85 21.19
CA ALA A 173 -3.41 15.43 22.44
C ALA A 173 -2.49 14.45 23.18
N ASP A 174 -2.49 14.48 24.51
CA ASP A 174 -1.70 13.56 25.34
C ASP A 174 -2.31 12.17 25.49
N ASP A 175 -3.53 12.01 24.99
CA ASP A 175 -4.25 10.74 24.94
C ASP A 175 -5.02 10.63 23.59
N CYS A 176 -5.63 9.49 23.31
CA CYS A 176 -6.55 9.30 22.18
C CYS A 176 -8.03 9.33 22.57
N ILE A 177 -8.35 9.28 23.87
CA ILE A 177 -9.71 9.36 24.40
C ILE A 177 -9.77 10.17 25.69
N GLY A 178 -10.97 10.52 26.14
CA GLY A 178 -11.20 11.16 27.44
C GLY A 178 -11.50 12.65 27.36
N PRO A 179 -11.83 13.28 28.51
CA PRO A 179 -12.43 14.61 28.56
C PRO A 179 -11.49 15.71 28.01
N ASP A 180 -10.18 15.57 28.18
CA ASP A 180 -9.24 16.57 27.66
C ASP A 180 -9.07 16.47 26.13
N VAL A 181 -9.15 15.26 25.58
CA VAL A 181 -9.20 15.05 24.12
C VAL A 181 -10.50 15.64 23.55
N GLU A 182 -11.63 15.42 24.22
CA GLU A 182 -12.91 15.98 23.81
C GLU A 182 -12.90 17.51 23.79
N LYS A 183 -12.27 18.16 24.78
CA LYS A 183 -12.08 19.62 24.81
C LYS A 183 -11.23 20.10 23.63
N LEU A 184 -10.11 19.43 23.34
CA LEU A 184 -9.24 19.78 22.21
C LEU A 184 -9.98 19.64 20.87
N VAL A 185 -10.75 18.56 20.71
CA VAL A 185 -11.58 18.34 19.53
C VAL A 185 -12.66 19.41 19.38
N ALA A 186 -13.31 19.80 20.48
CA ALA A 186 -14.34 20.84 20.46
C ALA A 186 -13.76 22.22 20.08
N ALA A 187 -12.54 22.52 20.54
CA ALA A 187 -11.84 23.76 20.24
C ALA A 187 -11.17 23.79 18.85
N LEU A 188 -11.12 22.66 18.14
CA LEU A 188 -10.44 22.56 16.84
C LEU A 188 -11.15 23.46 15.80
N PRO A 189 -10.44 24.44 15.19
CA PRO A 189 -11.02 25.29 14.17
C PRO A 189 -11.22 24.53 12.85
N GLU A 190 -12.04 25.06 11.95
CA GLU A 190 -12.13 24.56 10.58
C GLU A 190 -10.76 24.60 9.90
N GLY A 191 -10.38 23.52 9.21
CA GLY A 191 -9.04 23.37 8.65
C GLY A 191 -7.95 23.03 9.68
N GLY A 192 -8.30 22.94 10.97
CA GLY A 192 -7.40 22.51 12.03
C GLY A 192 -7.11 21.02 11.99
N VAL A 193 -5.94 20.64 12.54
CA VAL A 193 -5.48 19.25 12.63
C VAL A 193 -5.06 18.95 14.06
N LEU A 194 -5.65 17.91 14.64
CA LEU A 194 -5.29 17.35 15.94
C LEU A 194 -4.73 15.95 15.76
N LEU A 195 -3.53 15.69 16.27
CA LEU A 195 -2.93 14.36 16.37
C LEU A 195 -3.27 13.76 17.74
N LEU A 196 -4.02 12.66 17.74
CA LEU A 196 -4.23 11.85 18.93
C LEU A 196 -2.95 11.12 19.32
N GLU A 197 -2.81 10.76 20.60
CA GLU A 197 -1.71 9.91 21.04
C GLU A 197 -1.85 8.46 20.50
N ASN A 198 -0.76 7.68 20.59
CA ASN A 198 -0.67 6.33 20.05
C ASN A 198 -1.82 5.41 20.52
N VAL A 199 -2.69 5.02 19.58
CA VAL A 199 -3.87 4.20 19.88
C VAL A 199 -3.52 2.83 20.49
N ARG A 200 -2.31 2.32 20.26
CA ARG A 200 -1.84 1.04 20.84
C ARG A 200 -1.40 1.15 22.30
N PHE A 201 -1.42 2.35 22.90
CA PHE A 201 -1.31 2.46 24.36
C PHE A 201 -2.49 1.80 25.09
N TYR A 202 -3.63 1.65 24.40
CA TYR A 202 -4.77 0.87 24.85
C TYR A 202 -4.70 -0.54 24.27
N LYS A 203 -4.77 -1.56 25.13
CA LYS A 203 -4.77 -2.97 24.69
C LYS A 203 -6.07 -3.32 23.95
N GLU A 204 -7.10 -2.56 24.21
CA GLU A 204 -8.43 -2.57 23.62
C GLU A 204 -8.39 -2.32 22.09
N GLU A 205 -7.39 -1.58 21.61
CA GLU A 205 -7.18 -1.33 20.18
C GLU A 205 -7.00 -2.62 19.38
N GLU A 206 -6.05 -3.47 19.78
CA GLU A 206 -5.72 -4.70 19.05
C GLU A 206 -6.79 -5.79 19.22
N LYS A 207 -7.57 -5.70 20.31
CA LYS A 207 -8.71 -6.58 20.59
C LYS A 207 -10.00 -6.14 19.90
N ASN A 208 -10.02 -4.95 19.30
CA ASN A 208 -11.21 -4.36 18.69
C ASN A 208 -12.39 -4.26 19.67
N GLU A 209 -12.11 -3.82 20.90
CA GLU A 209 -13.14 -3.73 21.93
C GLU A 209 -14.20 -2.67 21.55
N PRO A 210 -15.49 -3.02 21.51
CA PRO A 210 -16.55 -2.12 21.05
C PRO A 210 -16.63 -0.80 21.83
N GLU A 211 -16.45 -0.84 23.15
CA GLU A 211 -16.51 0.36 23.99
C GLU A 211 -15.35 1.33 23.72
N PHE A 212 -14.16 0.79 23.40
CA PHE A 212 -13.03 1.63 23.01
C PHE A 212 -13.24 2.24 21.63
N ALA A 213 -13.72 1.45 20.67
CA ALA A 213 -14.11 1.96 19.35
C ALA A 213 -15.18 3.06 19.42
N LYS A 214 -16.16 2.92 20.33
CA LYS A 214 -17.21 3.92 20.56
C LYS A 214 -16.65 5.23 21.12
N LYS A 215 -15.69 5.16 22.05
CA LYS A 215 -14.99 6.35 22.59
C LYS A 215 -14.14 7.08 21.54
N LEU A 216 -13.48 6.34 20.65
CA LEU A 216 -12.78 6.95 19.51
C LEU A 216 -13.78 7.60 18.54
N ALA A 217 -14.89 6.91 18.27
CA ALA A 217 -15.91 7.38 17.34
C ALA A 217 -16.65 8.64 17.84
N SER A 218 -16.85 8.82 19.15
CA SER A 218 -17.55 10.01 19.68
C SER A 218 -16.84 11.34 19.38
N LEU A 219 -15.55 11.28 19.05
CA LEU A 219 -14.75 12.44 18.68
C LEU A 219 -15.09 13.00 17.30
N ALA A 220 -15.76 12.23 16.42
CA ALA A 220 -15.93 12.60 15.02
C ALA A 220 -17.35 12.40 14.50
N ASP A 221 -17.60 12.95 13.31
CA ASP A 221 -18.85 12.81 12.58
C ASP A 221 -18.74 11.79 11.44
N LEU A 222 -17.55 11.64 10.85
CA LEU A 222 -17.26 10.69 9.77
C LEU A 222 -15.86 10.08 9.88
N TYR A 223 -15.65 8.99 9.13
CA TYR A 223 -14.43 8.19 9.17
C TYR A 223 -13.73 8.12 7.82
N VAL A 224 -12.42 8.34 7.83
CA VAL A 224 -11.53 8.15 6.68
C VAL A 224 -10.44 7.15 7.08
N ASN A 225 -10.34 6.03 6.35
CA ASN A 225 -9.22 5.09 6.50
C ASN A 225 -8.20 5.33 5.40
N ASP A 226 -7.02 5.79 5.78
CA ASP A 226 -5.88 6.02 4.90
C ASP A 226 -4.66 5.15 5.29
N ALA A 227 -4.89 4.07 6.05
CA ALA A 227 -3.86 3.20 6.61
C ALA A 227 -3.96 1.76 6.09
N PHE A 228 -3.73 1.57 4.78
CA PHE A 228 -3.81 0.26 4.12
C PHE A 228 -2.97 -0.82 4.84
N GLY A 229 -1.76 -0.48 5.29
CA GLY A 229 -0.86 -1.39 6.02
C GLY A 229 -1.46 -1.97 7.30
N THR A 230 -2.49 -1.36 7.89
CA THR A 230 -3.19 -1.88 9.08
C THR A 230 -4.59 -2.41 8.79
N ALA A 231 -5.12 -2.19 7.58
CA ALA A 231 -6.49 -2.58 7.21
C ALA A 231 -6.71 -4.11 7.17
N HIS A 232 -5.64 -4.91 7.11
CA HIS A 232 -5.71 -6.37 7.21
C HIS A 232 -6.04 -6.90 8.61
N ARG A 233 -6.09 -6.02 9.63
CA ARG A 233 -6.43 -6.38 11.01
C ARG A 233 -7.71 -5.66 11.43
N ALA A 234 -8.59 -6.42 12.09
CA ALA A 234 -9.75 -5.86 12.77
C ALA A 234 -9.31 -5.27 14.10
N HIS A 235 -8.93 -3.99 14.12
CA HIS A 235 -8.64 -3.23 15.33
C HIS A 235 -9.73 -2.16 15.54
N ALA A 236 -9.80 -1.58 16.74
CA ALA A 236 -10.80 -0.57 17.05
C ALA A 236 -10.71 0.64 16.11
N SER A 237 -9.52 1.20 15.89
CA SER A 237 -9.31 2.37 15.02
C SER A 237 -9.39 2.10 13.51
N THR A 238 -9.38 0.83 13.08
CA THR A 238 -9.41 0.42 11.67
C THR A 238 -10.75 -0.17 11.23
N GLU A 239 -11.42 -0.92 12.11
CA GLU A 239 -12.67 -1.64 11.83
C GLU A 239 -13.78 -1.21 12.81
N GLY A 240 -13.50 -1.22 14.12
CA GLY A 240 -14.52 -1.00 15.14
C GLY A 240 -15.22 0.35 15.03
N VAL A 241 -14.47 1.43 14.82
CA VAL A 241 -15.01 2.80 14.66
C VAL A 241 -16.00 2.93 13.49
N THR A 242 -15.89 2.07 12.46
CA THR A 242 -16.77 2.12 11.28
C THR A 242 -18.20 1.68 11.58
N LYS A 243 -18.43 1.04 12.73
CA LYS A 243 -19.78 0.67 13.22
C LYS A 243 -20.55 1.87 13.75
N PHE A 244 -19.84 2.92 14.15
CA PHE A 244 -20.40 4.12 14.79
C PHE A 244 -20.32 5.36 13.91
N LEU A 245 -19.31 5.46 13.04
CA LEU A 245 -19.10 6.61 12.15
C LEU A 245 -19.58 6.33 10.72
N LYS A 246 -20.41 7.22 10.18
CA LYS A 246 -20.87 7.20 8.78
C LYS A 246 -20.85 8.63 8.20
N PRO A 247 -20.39 8.81 6.95
CA PRO A 247 -19.83 7.80 6.06
C PRO A 247 -18.46 7.29 6.52
N SER A 248 -18.11 6.08 6.08
CA SER A 248 -16.77 5.50 6.21
C SER A 248 -16.17 5.38 4.81
N VAL A 249 -15.11 6.13 4.52
CA VAL A 249 -14.51 6.20 3.17
C VAL A 249 -13.01 5.90 3.21
N ALA A 250 -12.44 5.56 2.06
CA ALA A 250 -11.00 5.46 1.87
C ALA A 250 -10.36 6.86 1.79
N GLY A 251 -9.17 7.04 2.34
CA GLY A 251 -8.30 8.15 1.94
C GLY A 251 -7.61 7.84 0.60
N PHE A 252 -6.85 8.79 0.07
CA PHE A 252 -6.21 8.64 -1.24
C PHE A 252 -5.12 7.56 -1.26
N LEU A 253 -4.38 7.36 -0.17
CA LEU A 253 -3.39 6.28 -0.08
C LEU A 253 -4.10 4.94 -0.14
N LEU A 254 -5.12 4.74 0.71
CA LEU A 254 -5.86 3.47 0.72
C LEU A 254 -6.58 3.22 -0.60
N GLN A 255 -7.16 4.25 -1.21
CA GLN A 255 -7.76 4.16 -2.55
C GLN A 255 -6.73 3.71 -3.59
N LYS A 256 -5.57 4.38 -3.64
CA LYS A 256 -4.49 4.05 -4.57
C LYS A 256 -4.03 2.59 -4.40
N GLU A 257 -3.86 2.11 -3.17
CA GLU A 257 -3.50 0.72 -2.89
C GLU A 257 -4.58 -0.26 -3.38
N LEU A 258 -5.87 0.04 -3.14
CA LEU A 258 -6.97 -0.77 -3.65
C LEU A 258 -7.00 -0.77 -5.19
N ASP A 259 -6.84 0.38 -5.83
CA ASP A 259 -6.85 0.50 -7.30
C ASP A 259 -5.71 -0.29 -7.93
N TYR A 260 -4.50 -0.23 -7.36
CA TYR A 260 -3.38 -1.03 -7.82
C TYR A 260 -3.61 -2.52 -7.61
N LEU A 261 -4.07 -2.96 -6.44
CA LEU A 261 -4.28 -4.37 -6.18
C LEU A 261 -5.43 -4.94 -7.00
N VAL A 262 -6.56 -4.25 -7.07
CA VAL A 262 -7.71 -4.70 -7.87
C VAL A 262 -7.35 -4.68 -9.35
N GLY A 263 -6.73 -3.61 -9.85
CA GLY A 263 -6.34 -3.48 -11.25
C GLY A 263 -5.28 -4.50 -11.67
N ALA A 264 -4.20 -4.62 -10.90
CA ALA A 264 -3.08 -5.51 -11.22
C ALA A 264 -3.41 -7.00 -11.02
N VAL A 265 -4.37 -7.34 -10.16
CA VAL A 265 -4.63 -8.74 -9.80
C VAL A 265 -5.93 -9.26 -10.38
N SER A 266 -6.98 -8.44 -10.52
CA SER A 266 -8.30 -8.92 -10.95
C SER A 266 -8.48 -8.91 -12.46
N ASN A 267 -7.91 -7.92 -13.15
CA ASN A 267 -7.93 -7.83 -14.61
C ASN A 267 -6.62 -7.21 -15.13
N PRO A 268 -5.49 -7.91 -14.98
CA PRO A 268 -4.20 -7.37 -15.39
C PRO A 268 -4.10 -7.17 -16.90
N LYS A 269 -3.36 -6.14 -17.31
CA LYS A 269 -2.88 -6.04 -18.69
C LYS A 269 -1.89 -7.17 -18.95
N ARG A 270 -2.05 -7.89 -20.06
CA ARG A 270 -1.19 -9.01 -20.44
C ARG A 270 -0.13 -8.60 -21.49
N PRO A 271 1.08 -9.19 -21.46
CA PRO A 271 1.54 -10.21 -20.52
C PRO A 271 1.73 -9.65 -19.10
N PHE A 272 1.16 -10.34 -18.11
CA PHE A 272 1.27 -10.00 -16.71
C PHE A 272 2.41 -10.78 -16.08
N ALA A 273 3.49 -10.07 -15.76
CA ALA A 273 4.63 -10.63 -15.05
C ALA A 273 4.57 -10.26 -13.57
N ALA A 274 4.83 -11.25 -12.70
CA ALA A 274 5.00 -11.04 -11.27
C ALA A 274 6.42 -11.44 -10.83
N ILE A 275 7.03 -10.62 -9.98
CA ILE A 275 8.36 -10.89 -9.41
C ILE A 275 8.19 -11.13 -7.92
N VAL A 276 8.58 -12.31 -7.45
CA VAL A 276 8.46 -12.71 -6.04
C VAL A 276 9.85 -13.03 -5.50
N GLY A 277 10.29 -12.22 -4.55
CA GLY A 277 11.54 -12.41 -3.82
C GLY A 277 11.31 -12.85 -2.37
N GLY A 278 12.41 -13.25 -1.73
CA GLY A 278 12.45 -13.54 -0.30
C GLY A 278 13.51 -14.58 0.02
N SER A 279 13.77 -14.79 1.31
CA SER A 279 14.71 -15.82 1.78
C SER A 279 14.04 -17.19 1.99
N LYS A 280 12.71 -17.24 2.12
CA LYS A 280 11.95 -18.45 2.47
C LYS A 280 10.74 -18.62 1.56
N VAL A 281 10.63 -19.78 0.92
CA VAL A 281 9.46 -20.27 0.18
C VAL A 281 8.23 -20.28 1.08
N SER A 282 8.36 -20.79 2.31
CA SER A 282 7.24 -20.91 3.27
C SER A 282 6.50 -19.60 3.52
N SER A 283 7.22 -18.48 3.52
CA SER A 283 6.65 -17.15 3.72
C SER A 283 5.88 -16.59 2.51
N LYS A 284 6.00 -17.23 1.34
CA LYS A 284 5.49 -16.74 0.05
C LYS A 284 4.56 -17.72 -0.67
N ILE A 285 4.27 -18.89 -0.08
CA ILE A 285 3.44 -19.95 -0.70
C ILE A 285 2.12 -19.37 -1.21
N GLY A 286 1.31 -18.78 -0.34
CA GLY A 286 -0.01 -18.26 -0.73
C GLY A 286 0.06 -17.14 -1.78
N VAL A 287 1.14 -16.36 -1.80
CA VAL A 287 1.35 -15.33 -2.82
C VAL A 287 1.67 -15.97 -4.17
N ILE A 288 2.59 -16.94 -4.20
CA ILE A 288 2.93 -17.68 -5.42
C ILE A 288 1.70 -18.41 -5.97
N GLU A 289 0.98 -19.15 -5.12
CA GLU A 289 -0.20 -19.89 -5.53
C GLU A 289 -1.27 -18.99 -6.13
N SER A 290 -1.53 -17.83 -5.50
CA SER A 290 -2.49 -16.84 -6.01
C SER A 290 -2.04 -16.22 -7.34
N LEU A 291 -0.75 -15.95 -7.50
CA LEU A 291 -0.20 -15.38 -8.73
C LEU A 291 -0.16 -16.39 -9.89
N LEU A 292 0.11 -17.67 -9.61
CA LEU A 292 0.05 -18.74 -10.63
C LEU A 292 -1.34 -18.88 -11.27
N GLU A 293 -2.40 -18.45 -10.59
CA GLU A 293 -3.76 -18.41 -11.16
C GLU A 293 -3.98 -17.22 -12.13
N LYS A 294 -3.09 -16.23 -12.15
CA LYS A 294 -3.36 -14.90 -12.71
C LYS A 294 -2.31 -14.40 -13.70
N CYS A 295 -1.03 -14.60 -13.41
CA CYS A 295 0.09 -14.11 -14.21
C CYS A 295 0.39 -15.02 -15.41
N ASP A 296 1.01 -14.44 -16.43
CA ASP A 296 1.57 -15.16 -17.58
C ASP A 296 3.02 -15.58 -17.28
N ILE A 297 3.73 -14.77 -16.48
CA ILE A 297 5.14 -14.94 -16.14
C ILE A 297 5.32 -14.77 -14.63
N LEU A 298 6.01 -15.71 -13.99
CA LEU A 298 6.37 -15.63 -12.58
C LEU A 298 7.89 -15.73 -12.43
N LEU A 299 8.54 -14.64 -12.03
CA LEU A 299 9.96 -14.60 -11.75
C LEU A 299 10.20 -14.78 -10.25
N LEU A 300 11.02 -15.75 -9.87
CA LEU A 300 11.41 -15.95 -8.47
C LEU A 300 12.84 -15.45 -8.22
N GLY A 301 13.08 -14.82 -7.08
CA GLY A 301 14.39 -14.28 -6.72
C GLY A 301 14.70 -14.38 -5.22
N GLY A 302 15.92 -13.99 -4.83
CA GLY A 302 16.39 -14.08 -3.44
C GLY A 302 16.71 -15.51 -3.00
N GLY A 303 16.94 -15.71 -1.70
CA GLY A 303 17.38 -17.01 -1.17
C GLY A 303 16.41 -18.17 -1.39
N MET A 304 15.12 -17.90 -1.59
CA MET A 304 14.13 -18.95 -1.79
C MET A 304 14.32 -19.76 -3.09
N ILE A 305 15.02 -19.20 -4.09
CA ILE A 305 15.29 -19.89 -5.37
C ILE A 305 16.11 -21.17 -5.16
N PHE A 306 16.95 -21.24 -4.13
CA PHE A 306 17.81 -22.40 -3.90
C PHE A 306 17.01 -23.64 -3.48
N THR A 307 15.84 -23.46 -2.84
CA THR A 307 14.90 -24.58 -2.61
C THR A 307 14.33 -25.10 -3.94
N PHE A 308 14.06 -24.23 -4.92
CA PHE A 308 13.61 -24.63 -6.25
C PHE A 308 14.72 -25.30 -7.07
N TYR A 309 15.95 -24.78 -7.03
CA TYR A 309 17.11 -25.43 -7.63
C TYR A 309 17.34 -26.82 -7.04
N LYS A 310 17.24 -26.96 -5.71
CA LYS A 310 17.37 -28.25 -5.04
C LYS A 310 16.26 -29.22 -5.47
N ALA A 311 15.02 -28.73 -5.62
CA ALA A 311 13.90 -29.50 -6.14
C ALA A 311 14.10 -29.96 -7.61
N GLN A 312 14.84 -29.19 -8.41
CA GLN A 312 15.26 -29.56 -9.76
C GLN A 312 16.50 -30.48 -9.79
N GLY A 313 17.02 -30.89 -8.62
CA GLY A 313 18.19 -31.76 -8.50
C GLY A 313 19.54 -31.04 -8.61
N LEU A 314 19.58 -29.71 -8.62
CA LEU A 314 20.81 -28.94 -8.70
C LEU A 314 21.55 -28.88 -7.35
N SER A 315 22.88 -28.77 -7.41
CA SER A 315 23.71 -28.48 -6.23
C SER A 315 23.64 -26.99 -5.91
N VAL A 316 23.49 -26.66 -4.62
CA VAL A 316 23.31 -25.27 -4.14
C VAL A 316 24.30 -24.88 -3.05
N GLY A 317 25.29 -25.73 -2.77
CA GLY A 317 26.30 -25.49 -1.73
C GLY A 317 25.69 -25.19 -0.36
N SER A 318 26.16 -24.13 0.30
CA SER A 318 25.70 -23.65 1.61
C SER A 318 24.53 -22.66 1.53
N SER A 319 23.88 -22.53 0.36
CA SER A 319 22.78 -21.59 0.16
C SER A 319 21.54 -21.96 0.99
N LEU A 320 20.67 -20.98 1.24
CA LEU A 320 19.46 -21.15 2.05
C LEU A 320 18.46 -22.12 1.39
N VAL A 321 18.24 -23.29 2.00
CA VAL A 321 17.28 -24.29 1.53
C VAL A 321 16.30 -24.65 2.65
N GLU A 322 15.01 -24.65 2.33
CA GLU A 322 13.96 -25.23 3.18
C GLU A 322 13.75 -26.68 2.75
N ALA A 323 14.49 -27.62 3.37
CA ALA A 323 14.49 -29.03 2.99
C ALA A 323 13.09 -29.67 3.07
N ASP A 324 12.29 -29.27 4.06
CA ASP A 324 10.91 -29.70 4.27
C ASP A 324 9.90 -29.06 3.28
N LYS A 325 10.38 -28.23 2.35
CA LYS A 325 9.58 -27.54 1.33
C LYS A 325 10.01 -27.88 -0.10
N ILE A 326 10.90 -28.86 -0.27
CA ILE A 326 11.34 -29.32 -1.60
C ILE A 326 10.16 -29.88 -2.41
N GLU A 327 9.35 -30.77 -1.81
CA GLU A 327 8.16 -31.33 -2.47
C GLU A 327 7.16 -30.25 -2.89
N LEU A 328 7.00 -29.22 -2.05
CA LEU A 328 6.18 -28.07 -2.36
C LEU A 328 6.76 -27.25 -3.52
N ALA A 329 8.06 -27.01 -3.55
CA ALA A 329 8.70 -26.32 -4.67
C ALA A 329 8.51 -27.09 -6.00
N THR A 330 8.63 -28.43 -5.95
CA THR A 330 8.33 -29.30 -7.10
C THR A 330 6.88 -29.13 -7.57
N SER A 331 5.91 -29.21 -6.66
CA SER A 331 4.49 -29.09 -7.02
C SER A 331 4.15 -27.69 -7.58
N LEU A 332 4.81 -26.63 -7.11
CA LEU A 332 4.65 -25.28 -7.67
C LEU A 332 5.20 -25.17 -9.11
N LEU A 333 6.34 -25.80 -9.41
CA LEU A 333 6.89 -25.87 -10.77
C LEU A 333 5.94 -26.63 -11.71
N GLU A 334 5.40 -27.76 -11.26
CA GLU A 334 4.42 -28.55 -12.01
C GLU A 334 3.13 -27.77 -12.24
N LYS A 335 2.62 -27.08 -11.20
CA LYS A 335 1.42 -26.25 -11.29
C LYS A 335 1.59 -25.11 -12.29
N ALA A 336 2.76 -24.46 -12.30
CA ALA A 336 3.07 -23.42 -13.28
C ALA A 336 3.02 -23.99 -14.71
N LYS A 337 3.66 -25.14 -14.95
CA LYS A 337 3.64 -25.82 -16.24
C LYS A 337 2.22 -26.21 -16.67
N ALA A 338 1.43 -26.77 -15.76
CA ALA A 338 0.05 -27.17 -16.03
C ALA A 338 -0.87 -25.98 -16.38
N LYS A 339 -0.55 -24.78 -15.89
CA LYS A 339 -1.28 -23.54 -16.17
C LYS A 339 -0.73 -22.74 -17.34
N GLY A 340 0.36 -23.19 -17.96
CA GLY A 340 1.05 -22.44 -19.01
C GLY A 340 1.71 -21.15 -18.52
N VAL A 341 2.01 -21.04 -17.23
CA VAL A 341 2.73 -19.90 -16.66
C VAL A 341 4.23 -20.10 -16.85
N SER A 342 4.90 -19.10 -17.40
CA SER A 342 6.36 -19.09 -17.52
C SER A 342 6.99 -18.79 -16.15
N LEU A 343 7.29 -19.83 -15.39
CA LEU A 343 8.02 -19.70 -14.12
C LEU A 343 9.52 -19.63 -14.39
N LEU A 344 10.11 -18.47 -14.15
CA LEU A 344 11.52 -18.17 -14.40
C LEU A 344 12.30 -18.11 -13.08
N LEU A 345 13.39 -18.86 -13.05
CA LEU A 345 14.43 -18.76 -12.02
C LEU A 345 15.66 -18.07 -12.62
N PRO A 346 16.53 -17.43 -11.82
CA PRO A 346 17.78 -16.87 -12.31
C PRO A 346 18.63 -17.93 -13.03
N THR A 347 19.38 -17.52 -14.04
CA THR A 347 20.30 -18.44 -14.76
C THR A 347 21.70 -18.47 -14.14
N ASP A 348 22.02 -17.45 -13.35
CA ASP A 348 23.27 -17.25 -12.66
C ASP A 348 23.01 -16.71 -11.24
N VAL A 349 24.03 -16.84 -10.39
CA VAL A 349 24.01 -16.33 -9.01
C VAL A 349 25.39 -15.77 -8.65
N ILE A 350 25.39 -14.75 -7.81
CA ILE A 350 26.63 -14.26 -7.17
C ILE A 350 26.84 -15.05 -5.89
N ILE A 351 28.02 -15.67 -5.75
CA ILE A 351 28.40 -16.47 -4.58
C ILE A 351 29.50 -15.79 -3.77
N ALA A 352 29.54 -16.08 -2.47
CA ALA A 352 30.57 -15.62 -1.55
C ALA A 352 30.96 -16.75 -0.59
N ASP A 353 32.17 -16.69 -0.05
CA ASP A 353 32.67 -17.62 0.97
C ASP A 353 32.05 -17.36 2.34
N LYS A 354 31.67 -16.11 2.64
CA LYS A 354 31.08 -15.70 3.91
C LYS A 354 30.11 -14.53 3.78
N PHE A 355 29.07 -14.54 4.61
CA PHE A 355 28.18 -13.41 4.85
C PHE A 355 28.60 -12.71 6.15
N ALA A 356 29.38 -11.63 6.06
CA ALA A 356 29.82 -10.84 7.20
C ALA A 356 28.81 -9.69 7.50
N PRO A 357 28.60 -9.33 8.78
CA PRO A 357 27.70 -8.24 9.18
C PRO A 357 28.18 -6.86 8.73
#